data_AF-A0A5B7KEY3-F1
#
_entry.id   AF-A0A5B7KEY3-F1
#
_cell.length_a   1.000
_cell.length_b   1.000
_cell.length_c   1.000
_cell.angle_alpha   90.00
_cell.angle_beta   90.00
_cell.angle_gamma   90.00
#
_symmetry.space_group_name_H-M   'P 1'
#
loop_
_entity.id
_entity.type
_entity.pdbx_description
1 polymer ?
#
loop_
_entity_poly.entity_id
_entity_poly.type
_entity_poly.pdbx_seq_one_letter_code
_entity_poly.pdbx_strand_id
1 'polypeptide(L)'
;MDNIFREHKDSLTPYTKEELEFPGISVDSITISNRLETHFEDFEYSLINAVDDTTEIEDVPIKAIVSRLTHNDFKVDVGITNNNDHEVMATVRVFAWPKYDNNHVEFPFNEGRWNAIELAKFWTKLGRGSNTITRDSTHTGVTVPDVPSFQTLIDMTDEALGSGSALHLEDYESGLGLPNRFLLPKGKTEGMDFHVVVFVSDGAKDAAVDGLHESTTFNHYGCHDGTYPDNQPHGYPLDRRVDDERIITGVSNFKAVDVKVYHVEEN
;
A
#
# COMPACT_ATOMS: atom_id res chain seq x y z
N MET A 1 19.95 11.70 -3.93
CA MET A 1 19.01 12.67 -3.35
C MET A 1 18.48 12.14 -2.03
N ASP A 2 17.95 10.92 -1.99
CA ASP A 2 17.42 10.29 -0.78
C ASP A 2 18.40 10.25 0.42
N ASN A 3 19.67 9.93 0.21
CA ASN A 3 20.68 9.94 1.28
C ASN A 3 20.83 11.29 2.01
N ILE A 4 20.50 12.42 1.37
CA ILE A 4 20.51 13.74 2.03
C ILE A 4 19.37 13.82 3.05
N PHE A 5 18.19 13.29 2.70
CA PHE A 5 17.06 13.19 3.62
C PHE A 5 17.31 12.16 4.72
N ARG A 6 17.97 11.04 4.40
CA ARG A 6 18.42 10.05 5.39
C ARG A 6 19.32 10.68 6.43
N GLU A 7 20.34 11.42 6.01
CA GLU A 7 21.27 12.10 6.93
C GLU A 7 20.53 13.09 7.85
N HIS A 8 19.57 13.85 7.32
CA HIS A 8 18.73 14.72 8.13
C HIS A 8 17.87 13.92 9.13
N LYS A 9 17.18 12.86 8.69
CA LYS A 9 16.32 12.02 9.54
C LYS A 9 17.12 11.30 10.63
N ASP A 10 18.32 10.83 10.32
CA ASP A 10 19.22 10.16 11.25
C ASP A 10 19.83 11.16 12.27
N SER A 11 19.85 12.46 11.95
CA SER A 11 20.24 13.51 12.91
C SER A 11 19.16 13.80 13.96
N LEU A 12 17.90 13.41 13.71
CA LEU A 12 16.80 13.59 14.65
C LEU A 12 16.93 12.63 15.83
N THR A 13 16.41 13.02 16.99
CA THR A 13 16.34 12.15 18.15
C THR A 13 15.48 10.91 17.82
N PRO A 14 15.99 9.68 18.06
CA PRO A 14 15.19 8.47 17.96
C PRO A 14 13.91 8.56 18.78
N TYR A 15 12.84 7.93 18.30
CA TYR A 15 11.60 7.86 19.07
C TYR A 15 11.82 7.09 20.38
N THR A 16 11.25 7.59 21.47
CA THR A 16 11.22 6.84 22.73
C THR A 16 10.10 5.79 22.70
N LYS A 17 10.14 4.84 23.64
CA LYS A 17 9.07 3.84 23.77
C LYS A 17 7.72 4.53 24.00
N GLU A 18 7.69 5.56 24.84
CA GLU A 18 6.49 6.31 25.20
C GLU A 18 5.88 7.08 24.03
N GLU A 19 6.71 7.52 23.07
CA GLU A 19 6.25 8.18 21.83
C GLU A 19 5.66 7.18 20.82
N LEU A 20 6.05 5.90 20.91
CA LEU A 20 5.59 4.82 20.03
C LEU A 20 4.40 4.05 20.60
N GLU A 21 4.26 4.04 21.93
CA GLU A 21 3.24 3.24 22.61
C GLU A 21 1.84 3.82 22.35
N PHE A 22 0.93 2.93 21.95
CA PHE A 22 -0.50 3.21 21.91
C PHE A 22 -1.17 2.45 23.05
N PRO A 23 -1.39 3.09 24.22
CA PRO A 23 -1.78 2.38 25.43
C PRO A 23 -3.08 1.58 25.28
N GLY A 24 -3.03 0.33 25.78
CA GLY A 24 -4.15 -0.59 25.72
C GLY A 24 -4.33 -1.31 24.38
N ILE A 25 -3.54 -0.97 23.35
CA ILE A 25 -3.64 -1.61 22.03
C ILE A 25 -2.52 -2.62 21.82
N SER A 26 -2.87 -3.83 21.39
CA SER A 26 -1.90 -4.87 21.02
C SER A 26 -2.19 -5.45 19.64
N VAL A 27 -1.15 -5.62 18.83
CA VAL A 27 -1.23 -6.35 17.56
C VAL A 27 -0.93 -7.82 17.84
N ASP A 28 -1.97 -8.64 17.79
CA ASP A 28 -1.91 -10.02 18.24
C ASP A 28 -1.47 -10.96 17.10
N SER A 29 -1.92 -10.72 15.87
CA SER A 29 -1.63 -11.57 14.72
C SER A 29 -1.60 -10.80 13.40
N ILE A 30 -0.83 -11.33 12.44
CA ILE A 30 -0.84 -10.95 11.03
C ILE A 30 -0.96 -12.25 10.25
N THR A 31 -2.05 -12.43 9.50
CA THR A 31 -2.31 -13.64 8.71
C THR A 31 -2.54 -13.25 7.25
N ILE A 32 -1.93 -13.99 6.33
CA ILE A 32 -2.11 -13.78 4.90
C ILE A 32 -2.84 -15.00 4.34
N SER A 33 -3.93 -14.78 3.61
CA SER A 33 -4.86 -15.85 3.20
C SER A 33 -4.24 -16.89 2.26
N ASN A 34 -3.30 -16.48 1.42
CA ASN A 34 -2.68 -17.31 0.40
C ASN A 34 -1.20 -16.97 0.20
N ARG A 35 -0.53 -17.82 -0.58
CA ARG A 35 0.85 -17.58 -1.00
C ARG A 35 0.91 -16.27 -1.80
N LEU A 36 1.89 -15.42 -1.46
CA LEU A 36 2.17 -14.20 -2.21
C LEU A 36 2.90 -14.57 -3.50
N GLU A 37 2.23 -14.39 -4.62
CA GLU A 37 2.72 -14.79 -5.93
C GLU A 37 2.67 -13.62 -6.91
N THR A 38 3.76 -13.42 -7.63
CA THR A 38 3.83 -12.51 -8.76
C THR A 38 4.03 -13.29 -10.05
N HIS A 39 3.56 -12.73 -11.16
CA HIS A 39 3.76 -13.29 -12.50
C HIS A 39 3.74 -12.13 -13.51
N PHE A 40 4.10 -12.44 -14.75
CA PHE A 40 3.90 -11.50 -15.85
C PHE A 40 2.59 -11.82 -16.56
N GLU A 41 1.89 -10.79 -17.00
CA GLU A 41 0.74 -10.91 -17.91
C GLU A 41 0.95 -10.00 -19.11
N ASP A 42 0.39 -10.41 -20.26
CA ASP A 42 0.36 -9.57 -21.45
C ASP A 42 -0.74 -8.51 -21.32
N PHE A 43 -0.36 -7.27 -21.63
CA PHE A 43 -1.27 -6.14 -21.66
C PHE A 43 -1.23 -5.48 -23.04
N GLU A 44 -2.43 -5.27 -23.60
CA GLU A 44 -2.58 -4.65 -24.90
C GLU A 44 -3.06 -3.20 -24.76
N TYR A 45 -2.48 -2.29 -25.56
CA TYR A 45 -3.02 -0.94 -25.70
C TYR A 45 -2.99 -0.48 -27.16
N SER A 46 -3.93 0.40 -27.50
CA SER A 46 -4.10 0.91 -28.87
C SER A 46 -3.01 1.92 -29.24
N LEU A 47 -2.53 1.83 -30.48
CA LEU A 47 -1.62 2.79 -31.11
C LEU A 47 -2.32 3.64 -32.17
N ILE A 48 -3.64 3.59 -32.27
CA ILE A 48 -4.42 4.30 -33.30
C ILE A 48 -4.14 5.82 -33.27
N ASN A 49 -4.03 6.41 -32.08
CA ASN A 49 -3.74 7.83 -31.91
C ASN A 49 -2.25 8.19 -32.11
N ALA A 50 -1.40 7.20 -32.37
CA ALA A 50 0.04 7.40 -32.61
C ALA A 50 0.41 7.40 -34.10
N VAL A 51 -0.54 7.08 -34.99
CA VAL A 51 -0.36 7.06 -36.44
C VAL A 51 -1.15 8.19 -37.10
N ASP A 52 -0.73 8.59 -38.31
CA ASP A 52 -1.46 9.58 -39.10
C ASP A 52 -2.76 8.98 -39.63
N ASP A 53 -3.86 9.69 -39.43
CA ASP A 53 -5.21 9.32 -39.88
C ASP A 53 -5.65 10.17 -41.10
N THR A 54 -6.59 9.62 -41.89
CA THR A 54 -7.22 10.27 -43.04
C THR A 54 -8.70 9.94 -43.05
N THR A 55 -9.56 10.94 -43.28
CA THR A 55 -11.03 10.75 -43.37
C THR A 55 -11.49 9.87 -44.55
N GLU A 56 -10.59 9.55 -45.50
CA GLU A 56 -10.89 8.73 -46.68
C GLU A 56 -10.70 7.23 -46.42
N ILE A 57 -10.04 6.85 -45.34
CA ILE A 57 -9.69 5.47 -45.02
C ILE A 57 -10.24 5.14 -43.63
N GLU A 58 -10.92 4.01 -43.49
CA GLU A 58 -11.37 3.56 -42.18
C GLU A 58 -10.18 3.16 -41.30
N ASP A 59 -10.27 3.54 -40.03
CA ASP A 59 -9.31 3.15 -39.01
C ASP A 59 -9.14 1.64 -38.92
N VAL A 60 -7.88 1.21 -38.79
CA VAL A 60 -7.52 -0.18 -38.54
C VAL A 60 -7.05 -0.35 -37.09
N PRO A 61 -7.46 -1.42 -36.37
CA PRO A 61 -6.95 -1.68 -35.03
C PRO A 61 -5.44 -1.94 -35.04
N ILE A 62 -4.67 -1.02 -34.45
CA ILE A 62 -3.23 -1.18 -34.22
C ILE A 62 -3.01 -1.28 -32.72
N LYS A 63 -2.34 -2.34 -32.26
CA LYS A 63 -2.07 -2.59 -30.84
C LYS A 63 -0.59 -2.83 -30.59
N ALA A 64 -0.12 -2.41 -29.42
CA ALA A 64 1.11 -2.89 -28.81
C ALA A 64 0.78 -3.90 -27.70
N ILE A 65 1.62 -4.92 -27.57
CA ILE A 65 1.55 -5.91 -26.48
C ILE A 65 2.77 -5.71 -25.60
N VAL A 66 2.57 -5.54 -24.31
CA VAL A 66 3.64 -5.39 -23.32
C VAL A 66 3.44 -6.35 -22.16
N SER A 67 4.51 -7.01 -21.75
CA SER A 67 4.50 -7.87 -20.58
C SER A 67 4.64 -7.03 -19.31
N ARG A 68 3.70 -7.15 -18.37
CA ARG A 68 3.65 -6.36 -17.13
C ARG A 68 3.64 -7.28 -15.91
N LEU A 69 4.43 -6.93 -14.89
CA LEU A 69 4.37 -7.63 -13.61
C LEU A 69 2.98 -7.42 -12.98
N THR A 70 2.45 -8.46 -12.36
CA THR A 70 1.24 -8.46 -11.55
C THR A 70 1.38 -9.44 -10.39
N HIS A 71 0.38 -9.48 -9.51
CA HIS A 71 0.31 -10.44 -8.41
C HIS A 71 -1.08 -11.06 -8.31
N ASN A 72 -1.15 -12.26 -7.73
CA ASN A 72 -2.43 -12.86 -7.36
C ASN A 72 -3.08 -12.08 -6.22
N ASP A 73 -4.40 -12.04 -6.18
CA ASP A 73 -5.14 -11.43 -5.08
C ASP A 73 -4.84 -12.16 -3.76
N PHE A 74 -4.72 -11.39 -2.68
CA PHE A 74 -4.59 -11.92 -1.33
C PHE A 74 -5.30 -11.02 -0.32
N LYS A 75 -5.61 -11.59 0.85
CA LYS A 75 -6.15 -10.87 2.00
C LYS A 75 -5.16 -10.89 3.14
N VAL A 76 -5.13 -9.80 3.89
CA VAL A 76 -4.38 -9.68 5.14
C VAL A 76 -5.36 -9.48 6.28
N ASP A 77 -5.32 -10.40 7.25
CA ASP A 77 -6.05 -10.30 8.50
C ASP A 77 -5.10 -9.87 9.62
N VAL A 78 -5.38 -8.72 10.21
CA VAL A 78 -4.65 -8.20 11.37
C VAL A 78 -5.54 -8.34 12.60
N GLY A 79 -5.10 -9.20 13.54
CA GLY A 79 -5.74 -9.32 14.85
C GLY A 79 -5.23 -8.23 15.79
N ILE A 80 -6.14 -7.43 16.34
CA ILE A 80 -5.81 -6.32 17.25
C ILE A 80 -6.71 -6.39 18.49
N THR A 81 -6.12 -6.39 19.67
CA THR A 81 -6.87 -6.27 20.93
C THR A 81 -6.82 -4.84 21.46
N ASN A 82 -8.00 -4.32 21.79
CA ASN A 82 -8.18 -3.07 22.52
C ASN A 82 -8.61 -3.36 23.97
N ASN A 83 -7.68 -3.20 24.90
CA ASN A 83 -7.89 -3.39 26.33
C ASN A 83 -8.47 -2.16 27.04
N ASN A 84 -8.75 -1.08 26.32
CA ASN A 84 -9.46 0.07 26.88
C ASN A 84 -10.94 -0.27 27.14
N ASP A 85 -11.58 0.54 27.96
CA ASP A 85 -13.01 0.41 28.30
C ASP A 85 -13.95 1.11 27.29
N HIS A 86 -13.39 1.67 26.22
CA HIS A 86 -14.09 2.39 25.16
C HIS A 86 -13.49 2.08 23.77
N GLU A 87 -14.25 2.40 22.72
CA GLU A 87 -13.76 2.36 21.34
C GLU A 87 -12.69 3.43 21.12
N VAL A 88 -11.65 3.10 20.35
CA VAL A 88 -10.61 4.06 19.97
C VAL A 88 -10.45 4.14 18.46
N MET A 89 -10.05 5.31 17.97
CA MET A 89 -9.60 5.48 16.59
C MET A 89 -8.15 5.04 16.48
N ALA A 90 -7.81 4.27 15.44
CA ALA A 90 -6.47 3.77 15.20
C ALA A 90 -6.04 4.02 13.74
N THR A 91 -4.77 4.32 13.55
CA THR A 91 -4.12 4.27 12.23
C THR A 91 -3.32 2.98 12.13
N VAL A 92 -3.63 2.14 11.15
CA VAL A 92 -2.86 0.92 10.86
C VAL A 92 -1.88 1.21 9.74
N ARG A 93 -0.61 0.95 9.98
CA ARG A 93 0.50 1.19 9.04
C ARG A 93 1.20 -0.13 8.75
N VAL A 94 1.27 -0.50 7.48
CA VAL A 94 1.86 -1.77 7.05
C VAL A 94 3.05 -1.48 6.15
N PHE A 95 4.20 -2.03 6.51
CA PHE A 95 5.45 -1.89 5.77
C PHE A 95 6.05 -3.26 5.46
N ALA A 96 6.88 -3.33 4.43
CA ALA A 96 7.69 -4.50 4.17
C ALA A 96 9.08 -4.15 3.64
N TRP A 97 10.08 -4.97 3.93
CA TRP A 97 11.41 -4.88 3.31
C TRP A 97 12.01 -6.28 3.13
N PRO A 98 12.93 -6.46 2.17
CA PRO A 98 13.62 -7.73 2.01
C PRO A 98 14.38 -8.10 3.28
N LYS A 99 14.31 -9.37 3.70
CA LYS A 99 15.02 -9.85 4.88
C LYS A 99 16.54 -9.88 4.67
N TYR A 100 16.96 -10.25 3.47
CA TYR A 100 18.37 -10.41 3.12
C TYR A 100 18.78 -9.50 1.96
N ASP A 101 20.02 -9.03 1.99
CA ASP A 101 20.66 -8.36 0.85
C ASP A 101 21.04 -9.36 -0.26
N ASN A 102 21.64 -8.86 -1.35
CA ASN A 102 22.05 -9.71 -2.48
C ASN A 102 23.20 -10.69 -2.15
N ASN A 103 23.95 -10.44 -1.06
CA ASN A 103 24.99 -11.34 -0.56
C ASN A 103 24.45 -12.31 0.50
N HIS A 104 23.13 -12.32 0.72
CA HIS A 104 22.44 -13.14 1.72
C HIS A 104 22.81 -12.78 3.17
N VAL A 105 23.14 -11.52 3.42
CA VAL A 105 23.32 -10.96 4.77
C VAL A 105 21.98 -10.37 5.21
N GLU A 106 21.53 -10.73 6.41
CA GLU A 106 20.29 -10.19 6.99
C GLU A 106 20.43 -8.69 7.22
N PHE A 107 19.42 -7.91 6.81
CA PHE A 107 19.44 -6.47 7.01
C PHE A 107 19.35 -6.14 8.50
N PRO A 108 20.28 -5.34 9.05
CA PRO A 108 20.07 -4.71 10.35
C PRO A 108 18.82 -3.84 10.32
N PHE A 109 18.10 -3.72 11.44
CA PHE A 109 16.84 -2.97 11.50
C PHE A 109 16.94 -1.55 10.90
N ASN A 110 18.02 -0.81 11.19
CA ASN A 110 18.20 0.55 10.67
C ASN A 110 18.40 0.61 9.14
N GLU A 111 18.89 -0.47 8.51
CA GLU A 111 18.92 -0.56 7.05
C GLU A 111 17.59 -1.05 6.50
N GLY A 112 16.97 -2.04 7.15
CA GLY A 112 15.65 -2.56 6.78
C GLY A 112 14.58 -1.48 6.75
N ARG A 113 14.50 -0.67 7.81
CA ARG A 113 13.53 0.45 7.92
C ARG A 113 13.66 1.47 6.80
N TRP A 114 14.87 1.71 6.29
CA TRP A 114 15.11 2.68 5.22
C TRP A 114 14.82 2.09 3.83
N ASN A 115 14.89 0.76 3.70
CA ASN A 115 14.48 0.03 2.50
C ASN A 115 13.01 -0.42 2.55
N ALA A 116 12.25 0.02 3.56
CA ALA A 116 10.87 -0.36 3.73
C ALA A 116 9.98 0.31 2.68
N ILE A 117 9.13 -0.50 2.05
CA ILE A 117 8.02 -0.05 1.22
C ILE A 117 6.75 -0.02 2.06
N GLU A 118 5.95 1.02 1.88
CA GLU A 118 4.63 1.11 2.48
C GLU A 118 3.65 0.24 1.67
N LEU A 119 3.01 -0.71 2.32
CA LEU A 119 2.03 -1.59 1.69
C LEU A 119 0.60 -1.12 1.91
N ALA A 120 0.31 -0.56 3.09
CA ALA A 120 -1.00 -0.03 3.41
C ALA A 120 -0.95 1.02 4.52
N LYS A 121 -1.85 2.00 4.46
CA LYS A 121 -2.15 2.93 5.55
C LYS A 121 -3.63 3.21 5.56
N PHE A 122 -4.28 3.01 6.69
CA PHE A 122 -5.71 3.31 6.82
C PHE A 122 -6.11 3.57 8.28
N TRP A 123 -7.21 4.31 8.45
CA TRP A 123 -7.82 4.57 9.74
C TRP A 123 -8.95 3.58 9.99
N THR A 124 -9.18 3.25 11.25
CA THR A 124 -10.22 2.31 11.65
C THR A 124 -10.63 2.54 13.10
N LYS A 125 -11.83 2.11 13.46
CA LYS A 125 -12.32 2.11 14.84
C LYS A 125 -12.11 0.72 15.44
N LEU A 126 -11.49 0.68 16.61
CA LEU A 126 -11.26 -0.54 17.37
C LEU A 126 -12.24 -0.61 18.54
N GLY A 127 -13.20 -1.51 18.45
CA GLY A 127 -14.10 -1.84 19.56
C GLY A 127 -13.34 -2.47 20.72
N ARG A 128 -13.97 -2.57 21.90
CA ARG A 128 -13.37 -3.19 23.08
C ARG A 128 -13.11 -4.67 22.84
N GLY A 129 -11.98 -5.18 23.34
CA GLY A 129 -11.59 -6.58 23.18
C GLY A 129 -10.94 -6.86 21.82
N SER A 130 -11.16 -8.05 21.29
CA SER A 130 -10.51 -8.51 20.06
C SER A 130 -11.22 -8.00 18.82
N ASN A 131 -10.45 -7.45 17.90
CA ASN A 131 -10.87 -6.99 16.58
C ASN A 131 -10.06 -7.76 15.53
N THR A 132 -10.67 -8.06 14.39
CA THR A 132 -9.97 -8.59 13.22
C THR A 132 -10.24 -7.68 12.05
N ILE A 133 -9.18 -7.12 11.50
CA ILE A 133 -9.26 -6.23 10.34
C ILE A 133 -8.79 -7.00 9.12
N THR A 134 -9.70 -7.20 8.17
CA THR A 134 -9.39 -7.83 6.88
C THR A 134 -9.22 -6.75 5.82
N ARG A 135 -8.13 -6.83 5.04
CA ARG A 135 -7.87 -5.98 3.88
C ARG A 135 -7.53 -6.80 2.65
N ASP A 136 -8.17 -6.46 1.53
CA ASP A 136 -7.88 -7.02 0.22
C ASP A 136 -6.66 -6.31 -0.39
N SER A 137 -5.82 -7.06 -1.10
CA SER A 137 -4.65 -6.53 -1.83
C SER A 137 -4.99 -5.48 -2.87
N THR A 138 -6.25 -5.44 -3.33
CA THR A 138 -6.77 -4.43 -4.26
C THR A 138 -7.17 -3.12 -3.57
N HIS A 139 -7.26 -3.09 -2.23
CA HIS A 139 -7.78 -1.96 -1.45
C HIS A 139 -6.85 -1.59 -0.28
N THR A 140 -5.65 -1.11 -0.60
CA THR A 140 -4.60 -0.83 0.39
C THR A 140 -4.41 0.65 0.73
N GLY A 141 -5.04 1.57 0.00
CA GLY A 141 -4.87 3.02 0.16
C GLY A 141 -3.52 3.56 -0.34
N VAL A 142 -2.66 2.68 -0.90
CA VAL A 142 -1.31 3.00 -1.41
C VAL A 142 -1.18 2.75 -2.92
N THR A 143 -2.18 2.10 -3.52
CA THR A 143 -2.18 1.82 -4.95
C THR A 143 -3.45 2.28 -5.64
N VAL A 144 -3.36 2.50 -6.95
CA VAL A 144 -4.49 2.79 -7.83
C VAL A 144 -4.70 1.63 -8.81
N PRO A 145 -5.94 1.37 -9.26
CA PRO A 145 -6.18 0.38 -10.31
C PRO A 145 -5.57 0.81 -11.64
N ASP A 146 -5.50 -0.11 -12.60
CA ASP A 146 -5.19 0.26 -13.98
C ASP A 146 -6.30 1.14 -14.55
N VAL A 147 -5.90 2.16 -15.32
CA VAL A 147 -6.84 3.05 -16.00
C VAL A 147 -7.48 2.31 -17.18
N PRO A 148 -8.81 2.41 -17.40
CA PRO A 148 -9.48 1.80 -18.54
C PRO A 148 -8.89 2.29 -19.87
N SER A 149 -8.98 1.43 -20.88
CA SER A 149 -8.54 1.82 -22.22
C SER A 149 -9.38 2.99 -22.75
N PHE A 150 -8.82 3.78 -23.67
CA PHE A 150 -9.56 4.91 -24.25
C PHE A 150 -10.86 4.46 -24.93
N GLN A 151 -10.85 3.29 -25.59
CA GLN A 151 -12.06 2.71 -26.18
C GLN A 151 -13.08 2.35 -25.10
N THR A 152 -12.66 1.74 -24.00
CA THR A 152 -13.55 1.42 -22.87
C THR A 152 -14.21 2.67 -22.29
N LEU A 153 -13.47 3.79 -22.19
CA LEU A 153 -14.03 5.05 -21.73
C LEU A 153 -15.06 5.62 -22.71
N ILE A 154 -14.82 5.51 -24.02
CA ILE A 154 -15.79 5.88 -25.06
C ILE A 154 -17.06 5.03 -24.92
N ASP A 155 -16.90 3.70 -24.87
CA ASP A 155 -18.02 2.76 -24.79
C ASP A 155 -18.90 3.00 -23.55
N MET A 156 -18.26 3.20 -22.38
CA MET A 156 -18.97 3.53 -21.13
C MET A 156 -19.72 4.87 -21.22
N THR A 157 -19.14 5.86 -21.90
CA THR A 157 -19.76 7.17 -22.09
C THR A 157 -20.97 7.09 -23.01
N ASP A 158 -20.85 6.36 -24.13
CA ASP A 158 -21.93 6.19 -25.10
C ASP A 158 -23.10 5.39 -24.50
N GLU A 159 -22.82 4.36 -23.68
CA GLU A 159 -23.84 3.62 -22.95
C GLU A 159 -24.61 4.50 -21.97
N ALA A 160 -23.91 5.33 -21.19
CA ALA A 160 -24.53 6.25 -20.24
C ALA A 160 -25.40 7.30 -20.95
N LEU A 161 -24.93 7.85 -22.07
CA LEU A 161 -25.69 8.78 -22.89
C LEU A 161 -26.94 8.14 -23.52
N GLY A 162 -26.81 6.91 -24.03
CA GLY A 162 -27.91 6.18 -24.68
C GLY A 162 -29.00 5.71 -23.71
N SER A 163 -28.62 5.34 -22.49
CA SER A 163 -29.54 4.89 -21.44
C SER A 163 -30.08 6.02 -20.56
N GLY A 164 -29.43 7.19 -20.56
CA GLY A 164 -29.73 8.29 -19.65
C GLY A 164 -29.28 8.01 -18.21
N SER A 165 -28.36 7.07 -17.99
CA SER A 165 -27.79 6.77 -16.68
C SER A 165 -26.64 7.71 -16.31
N ALA A 166 -26.27 7.75 -15.04
CA ALA A 166 -25.03 8.37 -14.62
C ALA A 166 -23.82 7.54 -15.12
N LEU A 167 -22.73 8.24 -15.45
CA LEU A 167 -21.43 7.64 -15.75
C LEU A 167 -20.62 7.57 -14.45
N HIS A 168 -20.18 6.38 -14.07
CA HIS A 168 -19.40 6.12 -12.86
C HIS A 168 -17.94 5.83 -13.22
N LEU A 169 -17.05 6.75 -12.88
CA LEU A 169 -15.60 6.68 -13.13
C LEU A 169 -14.77 7.01 -11.89
N GLU A 170 -15.41 7.04 -10.72
CA GLU A 170 -14.85 7.49 -9.44
C GLU A 170 -13.56 6.72 -9.09
N ASP A 171 -13.51 5.42 -9.40
CA ASP A 171 -12.35 4.55 -9.17
C ASP A 171 -11.13 4.90 -10.04
N TYR A 172 -11.33 5.66 -11.12
CA TYR A 172 -10.30 6.01 -12.11
C TYR A 172 -9.98 7.51 -12.14
N GLU A 173 -10.58 8.32 -11.26
CA GLU A 173 -10.41 9.77 -11.22
C GLU A 173 -8.95 10.21 -10.97
N SER A 174 -8.18 9.39 -10.24
CA SER A 174 -6.76 9.61 -10.01
C SER A 174 -5.91 8.55 -10.72
N GLY A 175 -5.31 8.92 -11.85
CA GLY A 175 -4.18 8.17 -12.42
C GLY A 175 -2.88 8.35 -11.64
N LEU A 176 -2.90 9.13 -10.54
CA LEU A 176 -1.75 9.38 -9.69
C LEU A 176 -1.73 8.33 -8.57
N GLY A 177 -0.78 7.40 -8.65
CA GLY A 177 -0.54 6.38 -7.64
C GLY A 177 0.38 5.28 -8.13
N LEU A 178 0.88 4.44 -7.21
CA LEU A 178 1.54 3.20 -7.59
C LEU A 178 0.48 2.26 -8.21
N PRO A 179 0.68 1.72 -9.43
CA PRO A 179 -0.25 0.74 -9.98
C PRO A 179 -0.38 -0.46 -9.04
N ASN A 180 -1.61 -0.94 -8.78
CA ASN A 180 -1.88 -2.02 -7.84
C ASN A 180 -1.06 -3.28 -8.12
N ARG A 181 -0.88 -3.62 -9.39
CA ARG A 181 -0.02 -4.71 -9.87
C ARG A 181 1.44 -4.68 -9.37
N PHE A 182 1.92 -3.53 -8.89
CA PHE A 182 3.27 -3.36 -8.32
C PHE A 182 3.27 -3.29 -6.79
N LEU A 183 2.16 -3.62 -6.11
CA LEU A 183 2.08 -3.68 -4.66
C LEU A 183 3.16 -4.59 -4.05
N LEU A 184 3.41 -5.73 -4.71
CA LEU A 184 4.46 -6.66 -4.31
C LEU A 184 5.71 -6.50 -5.20
N PRO A 185 6.91 -6.51 -4.61
CA PRO A 185 8.13 -6.75 -5.37
C PRO A 185 8.06 -8.11 -6.09
N LYS A 186 8.73 -8.23 -7.24
CA LYS A 186 8.76 -9.47 -8.06
C LYS A 186 9.05 -10.73 -7.23
N GLY A 187 9.99 -10.67 -6.29
CA GLY A 187 10.44 -11.86 -5.57
C GLY A 187 11.29 -12.79 -6.46
N LYS A 188 11.34 -14.07 -6.11
CA LYS A 188 12.14 -15.10 -6.81
C LYS A 188 11.34 -16.39 -6.95
N THR A 189 11.72 -17.24 -7.90
CA THR A 189 11.04 -18.53 -8.14
C THR A 189 11.11 -19.45 -6.93
N GLU A 190 12.26 -19.47 -6.23
CA GLU A 190 12.46 -20.17 -4.97
C GLU A 190 11.81 -19.50 -3.74
N GLY A 191 11.21 -18.31 -3.92
CA GLY A 191 10.68 -17.47 -2.87
C GLY A 191 11.73 -16.53 -2.27
N MET A 192 11.37 -15.27 -2.13
CA MET A 192 12.19 -14.23 -1.50
C MET A 192 11.61 -13.84 -0.15
N ASP A 193 12.42 -13.86 0.90
CA ASP A 193 11.99 -13.52 2.26
C ASP A 193 11.85 -12.01 2.45
N PHE A 194 10.73 -11.60 3.04
CA PHE A 194 10.43 -10.23 3.44
C PHE A 194 10.02 -10.20 4.91
N HIS A 195 10.44 -9.16 5.61
CA HIS A 195 9.83 -8.77 6.87
C HIS A 195 8.61 -7.93 6.56
N VAL A 196 7.44 -8.32 7.07
CA VAL A 196 6.23 -7.50 7.06
C VAL A 196 5.99 -7.01 8.47
N VAL A 197 5.80 -5.71 8.61
CA VAL A 197 5.55 -5.05 9.89
C VAL A 197 4.20 -4.35 9.87
N VAL A 198 3.45 -4.53 10.95
CA VAL A 198 2.27 -3.75 11.28
C VAL A 198 2.56 -2.92 12.51
N PHE A 199 2.31 -1.61 12.40
CA PHE A 199 2.33 -0.69 13.52
C PHE A 199 1.00 0.03 13.61
N VAL A 200 0.46 0.13 14.82
CA VAL A 200 -0.84 0.75 15.08
C VAL A 200 -0.64 1.96 15.99
N SER A 201 -1.04 3.15 15.53
CA SER A 201 -0.92 4.40 16.28
C SER A 201 -2.28 5.02 16.58
N ASP A 202 -2.29 6.04 17.45
CA ASP A 202 -3.48 6.77 17.89
C ASP A 202 -4.08 7.56 16.72
N GLY A 203 -5.14 7.00 16.12
CA GLY A 203 -5.75 7.54 14.91
C GLY A 203 -6.43 8.88 15.12
N ALA A 204 -6.80 9.22 16.36
CA ALA A 204 -7.39 10.52 16.68
C ALA A 204 -6.34 11.65 16.67
N LYS A 205 -5.08 11.33 17.00
CA LYS A 205 -3.96 12.28 16.89
C LYS A 205 -3.40 12.37 15.47
N ASP A 206 -3.37 11.23 14.79
CA ASP A 206 -2.82 11.13 13.44
C ASP A 206 -3.73 11.78 12.40
N ALA A 207 -5.06 11.65 12.51
CA ALA A 207 -5.98 12.18 11.52
C ALA A 207 -5.90 13.72 11.41
N ALA A 208 -5.61 14.22 10.21
CA ALA A 208 -5.64 15.64 9.88
C ALA A 208 -6.99 16.10 9.31
N VAL A 209 -7.83 15.16 8.85
CA VAL A 209 -9.16 15.41 8.30
C VAL A 209 -10.18 14.45 8.90
N ASP A 210 -11.44 14.89 8.94
CA ASP A 210 -12.54 14.09 9.49
C ASP A 210 -12.92 12.93 8.57
N GLY A 211 -13.45 11.85 9.15
CA GLY A 211 -14.04 10.75 8.38
C GLY A 211 -13.05 9.77 7.72
N LEU A 212 -11.73 9.87 7.97
CA LEU A 212 -10.74 8.97 7.36
C LEU A 212 -10.96 7.47 7.59
N HIS A 213 -11.63 7.10 8.68
CA HIS A 213 -11.99 5.73 8.99
C HIS A 213 -13.12 5.16 8.11
N GLU A 214 -13.85 6.03 7.41
CA GLU A 214 -14.88 5.70 6.43
C GLU A 214 -14.36 5.87 4.99
N SER A 215 -13.21 6.51 4.82
CA SER A 215 -12.60 6.77 3.52
C SER A 215 -12.02 5.48 2.92
N THR A 216 -12.42 5.22 1.68
CA THR A 216 -11.80 4.22 0.80
C THR A 216 -10.91 4.85 -0.26
N THR A 217 -10.69 6.16 -0.18
CA THR A 217 -9.97 6.92 -1.21
C THR A 217 -8.46 6.77 -1.05
N PHE A 218 -7.76 6.72 -2.18
CA PHE A 218 -6.31 6.80 -2.21
C PHE A 218 -5.86 8.21 -1.82
N ASN A 219 -5.12 8.35 -0.71
CA ASN A 219 -4.73 9.65 -0.16
C ASN A 219 -3.19 9.83 -0.05
N HIS A 220 -2.40 9.06 -0.82
CA HIS A 220 -0.92 9.08 -0.68
C HIS A 220 -0.29 10.42 -1.06
N TYR A 221 -0.94 11.21 -1.92
CA TYR A 221 -0.51 12.57 -2.28
C TYR A 221 -1.32 13.68 -1.60
N GLY A 222 -2.08 13.32 -0.57
CA GLY A 222 -3.03 14.20 0.10
C GLY A 222 -4.46 14.05 -0.43
N CYS A 223 -5.38 14.69 0.28
CA CYS A 223 -6.79 14.79 -0.08
C CYS A 223 -6.99 15.78 -1.23
N HIS A 224 -8.17 15.76 -1.86
CA HIS A 224 -8.50 16.62 -3.00
C HIS A 224 -8.33 18.12 -2.72
N ASP A 225 -8.49 18.54 -1.47
CA ASP A 225 -8.30 19.92 -1.02
C ASP A 225 -6.82 20.31 -0.80
N GLY A 226 -5.88 19.38 -1.02
CA GLY A 226 -4.45 19.54 -0.81
C GLY A 226 -3.98 19.27 0.62
N THR A 227 -4.87 18.94 1.55
CA THR A 227 -4.51 18.58 2.92
C THR A 227 -3.94 17.17 2.94
N TYR A 228 -2.76 16.98 3.55
CA TYR A 228 -2.26 15.62 3.79
C TYR A 228 -2.99 15.00 5.00
N PRO A 229 -3.57 13.78 4.90
CA PRO A 229 -4.53 13.26 5.89
C PRO A 229 -3.89 12.80 7.22
N ASP A 230 -2.57 12.76 7.31
CA ASP A 230 -1.83 12.20 8.45
C ASP A 230 -0.86 13.24 9.01
N ASN A 231 -1.03 13.60 10.28
CA ASN A 231 -0.18 14.53 11.00
C ASN A 231 1.22 13.95 11.29
N GLN A 232 1.42 12.64 11.14
CA GLN A 232 2.72 12.00 11.33
C GLN A 232 3.66 12.22 10.13
N PRO A 233 4.99 12.22 10.36
CA PRO A 233 5.95 12.23 9.27
C PRO A 233 5.72 11.06 8.30
N HIS A 234 5.94 11.28 7.00
CA HIS A 234 6.01 10.19 6.03
C HIS A 234 7.06 9.16 6.47
N GLY A 235 6.66 7.88 6.47
CA GLY A 235 7.48 6.77 6.95
C GLY A 235 7.38 6.49 8.45
N TYR A 236 6.63 7.26 9.24
CA TYR A 236 6.43 6.97 10.66
C TYR A 236 5.86 5.55 10.87
N PRO A 237 6.39 4.74 11.81
CA PRO A 237 7.44 5.07 12.80
C PRO A 237 8.89 4.74 12.37
N LEU A 238 9.10 4.38 11.11
CA LEU A 238 10.37 3.88 10.56
C LEU A 238 11.30 4.98 9.99
N ASP A 239 10.82 6.22 9.94
CA ASP A 239 11.54 7.33 9.32
C ASP A 239 12.80 7.75 10.10
N ARG A 240 12.84 7.53 11.42
CA ARG A 240 14.00 7.85 12.26
C ARG A 240 14.85 6.62 12.56
N ARG A 241 16.14 6.85 12.83
CA ARG A 241 17.01 5.80 13.37
C ARG A 241 16.55 5.33 14.74
N VAL A 242 16.82 4.07 15.04
CA VAL A 242 16.68 3.50 16.37
C VAL A 242 18.07 3.16 16.91
N ASP A 243 18.34 3.53 18.16
CA ASP A 243 19.58 3.13 18.82
C ASP A 243 19.52 1.64 19.24
N ASP A 244 18.31 1.12 19.49
CA ASP A 244 18.02 -0.26 19.85
C ASP A 244 16.65 -0.66 19.29
N GLU A 245 16.62 -1.69 18.44
CA GLU A 245 15.39 -2.18 17.81
C GLU A 245 14.33 -2.67 18.83
N ARG A 246 14.74 -3.01 20.05
CA ARG A 246 13.84 -3.46 21.12
C ARG A 246 12.92 -2.34 21.62
N ILE A 247 13.26 -1.08 21.35
CA ILE A 247 12.42 0.08 21.70
C ILE A 247 11.12 0.03 20.88
N ILE A 248 11.21 -0.20 19.57
CA ILE A 248 10.06 -0.26 18.67
C ILE A 248 9.44 -1.65 18.62
N THR A 249 10.24 -2.71 18.60
CA THR A 249 9.70 -4.09 18.59
C THR A 249 9.13 -4.52 19.94
N GLY A 250 9.40 -3.77 21.02
CA GLY A 250 8.92 -4.04 22.37
C GLY A 250 7.63 -3.32 22.77
N VAL A 251 7.03 -2.48 21.93
CA VAL A 251 5.68 -1.94 22.17
C VAL A 251 4.62 -2.94 21.71
N SER A 252 3.49 -3.02 22.41
CA SER A 252 2.44 -4.00 22.10
C SER A 252 1.73 -3.73 20.77
N ASN A 253 1.70 -2.48 20.32
CA ASN A 253 1.09 -2.02 19.09
C ASN A 253 2.00 -2.16 17.84
N PHE A 254 3.07 -2.95 17.94
CA PHE A 254 3.96 -3.32 16.84
C PHE A 254 4.02 -4.84 16.70
N LYS A 255 3.96 -5.37 15.47
CA LYS A 255 4.23 -6.78 15.19
C LYS A 255 4.94 -6.95 13.85
N ALA A 256 5.91 -7.86 13.82
CA ALA A 256 6.59 -8.28 12.60
C ALA A 256 6.33 -9.77 12.32
N VAL A 257 6.23 -10.14 11.04
CA VAL A 257 6.20 -11.52 10.56
C VAL A 257 7.08 -11.67 9.32
N ASP A 258 7.67 -12.84 9.14
CA ASP A 258 8.42 -13.17 7.92
C ASP A 258 7.49 -13.84 6.92
N VAL A 259 7.53 -13.36 5.68
CA VAL A 259 6.74 -13.88 4.56
C VAL A 259 7.63 -14.16 3.37
N LYS A 260 7.17 -15.00 2.44
CA LYS A 260 7.86 -15.26 1.17
C LYS A 260 7.02 -14.81 0.00
N VAL A 261 7.65 -14.08 -0.92
CA VAL A 261 7.06 -13.70 -2.22
C VAL A 261 7.69 -14.54 -3.32
N TYR A 262 6.86 -15.22 -4.09
CA TYR A 262 7.28 -16.14 -5.16
C TYR A 262 7.01 -15.51 -6.52
N HIS A 263 7.97 -15.62 -7.44
CA HIS A 263 7.73 -15.30 -8.85
C HIS A 263 7.42 -16.57 -9.63
N VAL A 264 6.28 -16.61 -10.31
CA VAL A 264 5.91 -17.70 -11.20
C VAL A 264 6.40 -17.34 -12.60
N GLU A 265 7.34 -18.13 -13.12
CA GLU A 265 7.73 -18.05 -14.52
C GLU A 265 6.72 -18.83 -15.37
N GLU A 266 6.23 -18.22 -16.45
CA GLU A 266 5.46 -18.95 -17.45
C GLU A 266 6.41 -19.85 -18.27
N ASN A 267 6.02 -21.11 -18.47
CA ASN A 267 6.73 -22.07 -19.32
C ASN A 267 6.38 -21.87 -20.79
#